data_AF-A0A965CJS3-F1
#
_entry.id   AF-A0A965CJS3-F1
#
_cell.length_a   1.000
_cell.length_b   1.000
_cell.length_c   1.000
_cell.angle_alpha   90.00
_cell.angle_beta   90.00
_cell.angle_gamma   90.00
#
_symmetry.space_group_name_H-M   'P 1'
#
loop_
_entity.id
_entity.type
_entity.pdbx_description
1 polymer ?
#
loop_
_entity_poly.entity_id
_entity_poly.type
_entity_poly.pdbx_seq_one_letter_code
_entity_poly.pdbx_strand_id
1 'polypeptide(L)'
;MRRSLSVAVVAVLLVSCGSSGSAPDGTAAGTPGTVNPEYADFCLTAQELNAESTATHGNDPTAMKLFDEAPLQVKSDVKAMLDGMLAMDAIYADYKYNLAEMKAVPEVAESLDKIANDGVIAQASARFRSFMSDNCGV
;
A
#
# COMPACT_ATOMS: atom_id res chain seq x y z
N MET A 1 -21.85 -17.60 -8.38
CA MET A 1 -21.60 -16.21 -8.82
C MET A 1 -20.44 -15.67 -7.99
N ARG A 2 -19.22 -15.65 -8.53
CA ARG A 2 -18.04 -15.11 -7.86
C ARG A 2 -18.12 -13.58 -7.97
N ARG A 3 -18.48 -12.90 -6.89
CA ARG A 3 -18.41 -11.44 -6.80
C ARG A 3 -17.12 -11.12 -6.05
N SER A 4 -16.08 -10.76 -6.79
CA SER A 4 -14.87 -10.14 -6.24
C SER A 4 -15.29 -8.87 -5.51
N LEU A 5 -15.24 -8.90 -4.17
CA LEU A 5 -15.30 -7.68 -3.37
C LEU A 5 -13.89 -7.09 -3.34
N SER A 6 -13.64 -6.19 -4.29
CA SER A 6 -12.44 -5.36 -4.36
C SER A 6 -12.43 -4.40 -3.17
N VAL A 7 -11.58 -4.64 -2.16
CA VAL A 7 -11.27 -3.66 -1.12
C VAL A 7 -10.05 -2.87 -1.61
N ALA A 8 -10.33 -1.70 -2.17
CA ALA A 8 -9.41 -0.80 -2.82
C ALA A 8 -8.53 -0.02 -1.84
N VAL A 9 -7.59 -0.69 -1.15
CA VAL A 9 -6.66 0.00 -0.22
C VAL A 9 -5.21 -0.01 -0.72
N VAL A 10 -4.86 -0.90 -1.64
CA VAL A 10 -3.59 -0.86 -2.40
C VAL A 10 -3.81 -0.46 -3.88
N ALA A 11 -5.06 -0.27 -4.30
CA ALA A 11 -5.37 0.28 -5.64
C ALA A 11 -5.21 1.82 -5.74
N VAL A 12 -4.84 2.48 -4.63
CA VAL A 12 -4.52 3.93 -4.60
C VAL A 12 -3.03 4.18 -4.88
N LEU A 13 -2.35 3.24 -5.54
CA LEU A 13 -0.95 3.41 -5.95
C LEU A 13 -0.78 3.88 -7.40
N LEU A 14 -1.84 3.88 -8.23
CA LEU A 14 -1.73 4.29 -9.65
C LEU A 14 -2.88 5.16 -10.18
N VAL A 15 -3.87 5.53 -9.37
CA VAL A 15 -4.90 6.48 -9.82
C VAL A 15 -4.40 7.90 -9.60
N SER A 16 -3.60 8.39 -10.55
CA SER A 16 -3.36 9.81 -10.76
C SER A 16 -4.69 10.47 -11.17
N CYS A 17 -5.52 10.81 -10.19
CA CYS A 17 -6.70 11.62 -10.42
C CYS A 17 -6.30 13.10 -10.46
N GLY A 18 -6.08 13.63 -11.67
CA GLY A 18 -6.55 14.97 -12.04
C GLY A 18 -5.57 16.15 -12.04
N SER A 19 -5.65 16.86 -13.17
CA SER A 19 -5.66 18.33 -13.32
C SER A 19 -4.35 19.07 -13.60
N SER A 20 -4.37 19.68 -14.79
CA SER A 20 -3.44 20.61 -15.43
C SER A 20 -2.90 21.75 -14.55
N GLY A 21 -1.61 22.07 -14.71
CA GLY A 21 -1.01 23.33 -14.28
C GLY A 21 0.50 23.38 -14.59
N SER A 22 0.92 24.31 -15.44
CA SER A 22 2.29 24.48 -15.95
C SER A 22 3.30 25.03 -14.91
N ALA A 23 4.51 24.42 -14.85
CA ALA A 23 5.91 24.93 -14.64
C ALA A 23 6.20 26.10 -13.64
N PRO A 24 7.42 26.24 -13.01
CA PRO A 24 8.73 25.90 -13.57
C PRO A 24 9.81 25.32 -12.62
N ASP A 25 10.97 25.05 -13.24
CA ASP A 25 12.23 24.42 -12.82
C ASP A 25 12.77 24.65 -11.40
N GLY A 26 13.33 23.57 -10.83
CA GLY A 26 14.22 23.62 -9.69
C GLY A 26 14.70 22.24 -9.20
N THR A 27 15.93 21.88 -9.60
CA THR A 27 16.84 20.91 -8.93
C THR A 27 16.43 19.42 -8.83
N ALA A 28 17.00 18.63 -9.75
CA ALA A 28 17.28 17.19 -9.65
C ALA A 28 16.22 16.30 -8.96
N ALA A 29 15.01 16.29 -9.51
CA ALA A 29 14.20 15.08 -9.45
C ALA A 29 14.85 14.05 -10.38
N GLY A 30 15.06 12.82 -9.90
CA GLY A 30 15.44 11.69 -10.77
C GLY A 30 14.52 11.67 -11.98
N THR A 31 15.06 11.44 -13.17
CA THR A 31 14.28 11.39 -14.39
C THR A 31 13.11 10.41 -14.20
N PRO A 32 11.84 10.84 -14.35
CA PRO A 32 10.69 9.95 -14.26
C PRO A 32 10.93 8.75 -15.19
N GLY A 33 10.93 7.55 -14.61
CA GLY A 33 11.18 6.30 -15.32
C GLY A 33 12.59 5.71 -15.21
N THR A 34 13.50 6.27 -14.40
CA THR A 34 14.78 5.61 -14.09
C THR A 34 14.82 5.16 -12.64
N VAL A 35 14.88 3.84 -12.42
CA VAL A 35 15.06 3.24 -11.10
C VAL A 35 16.44 3.60 -10.56
N ASN A 36 16.51 4.12 -9.33
CA ASN A 36 17.75 4.30 -8.60
C ASN A 36 18.35 2.90 -8.32
N PRO A 37 19.57 2.60 -8.80
CA PRO A 37 20.16 1.27 -8.67
C PRO A 37 20.42 0.86 -7.21
N GLU A 38 20.53 1.82 -6.28
CA GLU A 38 20.66 1.53 -4.85
C GLU A 38 19.41 0.82 -4.30
N TYR A 39 18.25 1.10 -4.87
CA TYR A 39 16.95 0.61 -4.39
C TYR A 39 16.29 -0.36 -5.37
N ALA A 40 17.04 -0.90 -6.34
CA ALA A 40 16.48 -1.70 -7.44
C ALA A 40 15.67 -2.91 -6.95
N ASP A 41 16.19 -3.68 -5.98
CA ASP A 41 15.51 -4.86 -5.44
C ASP A 41 14.23 -4.48 -4.69
N PHE A 42 14.30 -3.43 -3.85
CA PHE A 42 13.14 -2.88 -3.15
C PHE A 42 12.07 -2.37 -4.12
N CYS A 43 12.47 -1.64 -5.16
CA CYS A 43 11.57 -1.13 -6.20
C CYS A 43 10.89 -2.28 -6.96
N LEU A 44 11.63 -3.35 -7.26
CA LEU A 44 11.09 -4.54 -7.92
C LEU A 44 10.08 -5.26 -7.02
N THR A 45 10.43 -5.53 -5.76
CA THR A 45 9.53 -6.15 -4.78
C THR A 45 8.26 -5.32 -4.56
N ALA A 46 8.36 -3.98 -4.54
CA ALA A 46 7.20 -3.10 -4.42
C ALA A 46 6.26 -3.20 -5.64
N GLN A 47 6.82 -3.32 -6.84
CA GLN A 47 6.04 -3.49 -8.07
C GLN A 47 5.40 -4.88 -8.15
N GLU A 48 6.11 -5.93 -7.72
CA GLU A 48 5.57 -7.29 -7.57
C GLU A 48 4.38 -7.28 -6.62
N LEU A 49 4.54 -6.68 -5.43
CA LEU A 49 3.46 -6.56 -4.45
C LEU A 49 2.26 -5.81 -5.02
N ASN A 50 2.48 -4.73 -5.77
CA ASN A 50 1.39 -3.98 -6.39
C ASN A 50 0.64 -4.82 -7.44
N ALA A 51 1.34 -5.64 -8.23
CA ALA A 51 0.72 -6.58 -9.15
C ALA A 51 -0.09 -7.66 -8.42
N GLU A 52 0.45 -8.24 -7.35
CA GLU A 52 -0.17 -9.31 -6.55
C GLU A 52 -1.34 -8.82 -5.69
N SER A 53 -1.28 -7.59 -5.19
CA SER A 53 -2.34 -6.96 -4.39
C SER A 53 -3.65 -6.78 -5.17
N THR A 54 -3.60 -6.82 -6.51
CA THR A 54 -4.80 -6.84 -7.35
C THR A 54 -5.47 -8.22 -7.43
N ALA A 55 -4.79 -9.27 -6.95
CA ALA A 55 -5.22 -10.66 -7.04
C ALA A 55 -5.52 -11.33 -5.68
N THR A 56 -4.79 -11.00 -4.61
CA THR A 56 -4.95 -11.61 -3.28
C THR A 56 -4.91 -10.58 -2.14
N HIS A 57 -5.80 -10.76 -1.15
CA HIS A 57 -5.95 -9.86 0.01
C HIS A 57 -5.67 -10.63 1.32
N GLY A 58 -4.40 -10.85 1.65
CA GLY A 58 -3.98 -11.57 2.86
C GLY A 58 -2.51 -11.36 3.20
N ASN A 59 -2.02 -12.10 4.21
CA ASN A 59 -0.63 -12.09 4.67
C ASN A 59 0.33 -12.57 3.57
N ASP A 60 0.74 -11.65 2.70
CA ASP A 60 1.50 -11.92 1.50
C ASP A 60 3.01 -12.01 1.84
N PRO A 61 3.69 -13.13 1.54
CA PRO A 61 5.14 -13.22 1.64
C PRO A 61 5.89 -12.05 0.97
N THR A 62 5.32 -11.50 -0.10
CA THR A 62 5.87 -10.35 -0.81
C THR A 62 5.79 -9.06 0.03
N ALA A 63 4.75 -8.88 0.85
CA ALA A 63 4.64 -7.73 1.76
C ALA A 63 5.68 -7.79 2.89
N MET A 64 5.96 -8.99 3.40
CA MET A 64 7.04 -9.21 4.37
C MET A 64 8.42 -8.95 3.75
N LYS A 65 8.65 -9.48 2.55
CA LYS A 65 9.89 -9.23 1.79
C LYS A 65 10.10 -7.74 1.54
N LEU A 66 9.04 -7.00 1.20
CA LEU A 66 9.11 -5.55 1.01
C LEU A 66 9.58 -4.83 2.28
N PHE A 67 9.12 -5.25 3.46
CA PHE A 67 9.56 -4.68 4.73
C PHE A 67 11.02 -5.01 5.05
N ASP A 68 11.45 -6.24 4.78
CA ASP A 68 12.83 -6.67 5.02
C ASP A 68 13.82 -5.87 4.16
N GLU A 69 13.49 -5.69 2.88
CA GLU A 69 14.27 -4.95 1.88
C GLU A 69 14.12 -3.42 1.98
N ALA A 70 13.19 -2.92 2.80
CA ALA A 70 12.91 -1.50 2.89
C ALA A 70 14.15 -0.67 3.29
N PRO A 71 14.51 0.37 2.50
CA PRO A 71 15.53 1.33 2.89
C PRO A 71 15.21 1.97 4.24
N LEU A 72 16.22 2.26 5.05
CA LEU A 72 16.03 2.82 6.40
C LEU A 72 15.15 4.08 6.41
N GLN A 73 15.19 4.87 5.33
CA GLN A 73 14.41 6.09 5.13
C GLN A 73 12.89 5.86 5.13
N VAL A 74 12.45 4.69 4.64
CA VAL A 74 11.02 4.33 4.51
C VAL A 74 10.65 3.07 5.31
N LYS A 75 11.59 2.43 5.99
CA LYS A 75 11.35 1.17 6.71
C LYS A 75 10.25 1.29 7.78
N SER A 76 10.20 2.40 8.51
CA SER A 76 9.11 2.66 9.46
C SER A 76 7.77 2.88 8.77
N ASP A 77 7.76 3.47 7.58
CA ASP A 77 6.55 3.72 6.81
C ASP A 77 6.00 2.42 6.22
N VAL A 78 6.87 1.58 5.66
CA VAL A 78 6.52 0.22 5.21
C VAL A 78 5.99 -0.61 6.36
N LYS A 79 6.61 -0.52 7.55
CA LYS A 79 6.10 -1.20 8.75
C LYS A 79 4.69 -0.75 9.12
N ALA A 80 4.43 0.55 9.15
CA ALA A 80 3.11 1.05 9.52
C ALA A 80 2.02 0.57 8.56
N MET A 81 2.31 0.56 7.25
CA MET A 81 1.38 0.02 6.25
C MET A 81 1.16 -1.49 6.42
N LEU A 82 2.23 -2.26 6.65
CA LEU A 82 2.16 -3.70 6.91
C LEU A 82 1.36 -4.03 8.18
N ASP A 83 1.58 -3.29 9.27
CA ASP A 83 0.82 -3.45 10.52
C ASP A 83 -0.68 -3.25 10.29
N GLY A 84 -1.07 -2.26 9.46
CA GLY A 84 -2.45 -2.04 9.05
C GLY A 84 -3.04 -3.20 8.24
N MET A 85 -2.26 -3.76 7.30
CA MET A 85 -2.66 -4.95 6.54
C MET A 85 -2.88 -6.16 7.45
N LEU A 86 -1.96 -6.41 8.38
CA LEU A 86 -2.07 -7.50 9.35
C LEU A 86 -3.26 -7.31 10.30
N ALA A 87 -3.55 -6.07 10.71
CA ALA A 87 -4.71 -5.77 11.54
C ALA A 87 -6.02 -6.04 10.80
N MET A 88 -6.12 -5.67 9.51
CA MET A 88 -7.27 -6.04 8.68
C MET A 88 -7.38 -7.55 8.54
N ASP A 89 -6.29 -8.24 8.17
CA ASP A 89 -6.29 -9.70 8.00
C ASP A 89 -6.73 -10.44 9.28
N ALA A 90 -6.28 -9.99 10.45
CA ALA A 90 -6.71 -10.54 11.74
C ALA A 90 -8.23 -10.43 11.94
N ILE A 91 -8.83 -9.27 11.64
CA ILE A 91 -10.29 -9.10 11.69
C ILE A 91 -10.96 -10.09 10.75
N TYR A 92 -10.49 -10.23 9.51
CA TYR A 92 -11.11 -11.16 8.57
C TYR A 92 -10.94 -12.63 9.01
N ALA A 93 -9.77 -12.99 9.54
CA ALA A 93 -9.46 -14.33 10.01
C ALA A 93 -10.31 -14.77 11.23
N ASP A 94 -10.65 -13.83 12.12
CA ASP A 94 -11.54 -14.08 13.26
C ASP A 94 -12.93 -14.55 12.81
N TYR A 95 -13.42 -14.01 11.69
CA TYR A 95 -14.69 -14.41 11.07
C TYR A 95 -14.51 -15.46 9.97
N LYS A 96 -13.34 -16.12 9.87
CA LYS A 96 -13.03 -17.12 8.83
C LYS A 96 -13.28 -16.60 7.41
N TYR A 97 -13.06 -15.30 7.20
CA TYR A 97 -13.33 -14.57 5.97
C TYR A 97 -14.80 -14.66 5.52
N ASN A 98 -15.73 -14.95 6.44
CA ASN A 98 -17.16 -14.99 6.17
C ASN A 98 -17.75 -13.57 6.19
N LEU A 99 -17.79 -12.95 5.01
CA LEU A 99 -18.29 -11.58 4.84
C LEU A 99 -19.75 -11.41 5.28
N ALA A 100 -20.57 -12.46 5.24
CA ALA A 100 -21.96 -12.38 5.67
C ALA A 100 -22.05 -12.25 7.20
N GLU A 101 -21.22 -13.00 7.93
CA GLU A 101 -21.11 -12.89 9.39
C GLU A 101 -20.51 -11.54 9.78
N MET A 102 -19.43 -11.12 9.12
CA MET A 102 -18.80 -9.82 9.36
C MET A 102 -19.78 -8.66 9.18
N LYS A 103 -20.58 -8.69 8.11
CA LYS A 103 -21.60 -7.64 7.83
C LYS A 103 -22.69 -7.58 8.89
N ALA A 104 -22.96 -8.69 9.59
CA ALA A 104 -23.95 -8.74 10.66
C ALA A 104 -23.43 -8.14 11.99
N VAL A 105 -22.13 -7.82 12.09
CA VAL A 105 -21.49 -7.28 13.29
C VAL A 105 -21.05 -5.83 13.04
N PRO A 106 -21.77 -4.82 13.55
CA PRO A 106 -21.45 -3.41 13.33
C PRO A 106 -20.04 -3.00 13.76
N GLU A 107 -19.52 -3.62 14.82
CA GLU A 107 -18.18 -3.38 15.36
C GLU A 107 -17.07 -3.76 14.38
N VAL A 108 -17.32 -4.71 13.47
CA VAL A 108 -16.38 -5.07 12.40
C VAL A 108 -16.24 -3.90 11.42
N ALA A 109 -17.35 -3.27 11.03
CA ALA A 109 -17.31 -2.10 10.16
C ALA A 109 -16.59 -0.92 10.83
N GLU A 110 -16.84 -0.67 12.12
CA GLU A 110 -16.13 0.38 12.87
C GLU A 110 -14.62 0.10 12.98
N SER A 111 -14.24 -1.16 13.19
CA SER A 111 -12.83 -1.54 13.30
C SER A 111 -12.10 -1.39 11.97
N LEU A 112 -12.73 -1.79 10.87
CA LEU A 112 -12.18 -1.60 9.53
C LEU A 112 -12.09 -0.11 9.15
N ASP A 113 -13.10 0.69 9.53
CA ASP A 113 -13.11 2.13 9.30
C ASP A 113 -11.98 2.84 10.08
N LYS A 114 -11.72 2.43 11.33
CA LYS A 114 -10.58 2.95 12.11
C LYS A 114 -9.24 2.68 11.44
N ILE A 115 -9.03 1.49 10.89
CA ILE A 115 -7.79 1.16 10.18
C ILE A 115 -7.68 1.97 8.89
N ALA A 116 -8.77 2.07 8.12
CA ALA A 116 -8.80 2.82 6.86
C ALA A 116 -8.54 4.33 7.06
N ASN A 117 -8.97 4.89 8.20
CA ASN A 117 -8.80 6.30 8.54
C ASN A 117 -7.64 6.56 9.52
N ASP A 118 -6.74 5.59 9.72
CA ASP A 118 -5.58 5.79 10.58
C ASP A 118 -4.63 6.84 9.96
N GLY A 119 -4.47 7.98 10.65
CA GLY A 119 -3.63 9.08 10.19
C GLY A 119 -2.13 8.73 10.12
N VAL A 120 -1.65 7.78 10.91
CA VAL A 120 -0.27 7.30 10.86
C VAL A 120 -0.05 6.50 9.57
N ILE A 121 -0.97 5.58 9.25
CA ILE A 121 -0.92 4.78 8.02
C ILE A 121 -1.05 5.70 6.80
N ALA A 122 -1.96 6.67 6.83
CA ALA A 122 -2.15 7.62 5.75
C ALA A 122 -0.89 8.45 5.45
N GLN A 123 -0.22 8.95 6.50
CA GLN A 123 1.03 9.71 6.35
C GLN A 123 2.20 8.83 5.91
N ALA A 124 2.31 7.61 6.46
CA ALA A 124 3.32 6.63 6.04
C ALA A 124 3.17 6.29 4.55
N SER A 125 1.94 6.05 4.09
CA SER A 125 1.65 5.80 2.68
C SER A 125 2.01 7.00 1.79
N ALA A 126 1.77 8.23 2.25
CA ALA A 126 2.16 9.42 1.51
C ALA A 126 3.69 9.56 1.36
N ARG A 127 4.46 9.33 2.44
CA ARG A 127 5.92 9.36 2.40
C ARG A 127 6.50 8.23 1.55
N PHE A 128 5.97 7.03 1.68
CA PHE A 128 6.34 5.89 0.85
C PHE A 128 6.12 6.20 -0.64
N ARG A 129 4.95 6.74 -1.03
CA ARG A 129 4.68 7.12 -2.43
C ARG A 129 5.67 8.16 -2.95
N SER A 130 6.02 9.17 -2.14
CA SER A 130 7.05 10.14 -2.53
C SER A 130 8.38 9.44 -2.81
N PHE A 131 8.82 8.58 -1.89
CA PHE A 131 10.05 7.82 -2.06
C PHE A 131 10.03 6.96 -3.34
N MET A 132 8.92 6.27 -3.59
CA MET A 132 8.74 5.44 -4.78
C MET A 132 8.79 6.26 -6.07
N SER A 133 8.23 7.47 -6.07
CA SER A 133 8.30 8.36 -7.24
C SER A 133 9.71 8.87 -7.49
N ASP A 134 10.40 9.28 -6.43
CA ASP A 134 11.76 9.82 -6.49
C ASP A 134 12.81 8.76 -6.88
N ASN A 135 12.56 7.48 -6.57
CA ASN A 135 13.58 6.43 -6.65
C ASN A 135 13.23 5.21 -7.51
N CYS A 136 11.94 4.92 -7.73
CA CYS A 136 11.51 3.71 -8.42
C CYS A 136 10.83 4.00 -9.76
N GLY A 137 10.69 5.28 -10.14
CA GLY A 137 10.12 5.68 -11.43
C GLY A 137 8.64 5.35 -11.58
N VAL A 138 7.91 5.28 -10.45
CA VAL A 138 6.46 4.97 -10.38
C VAL A 138 5.62 6.13 -9.84
#